data_AF-A0A6H5GAJ4-F1
#
_entry.id   AF-A0A6H5GAJ4-F1
#
_cell.length_a   1.000
_cell.length_b   1.000
_cell.length_c   1.000
_cell.angle_alpha   90.00
_cell.angle_beta   90.00
_cell.angle_gamma   90.00
#
_symmetry.space_group_name_H-M   'P 1'
#
loop_
_entity.id
_entity.type
_entity.pdbx_description
1 polymer ?
#
loop_
_entity_poly.entity_id
_entity_poly.type
_entity_poly.pdbx_seq_one_letter_code
_entity_poly.pdbx_strand_id
1 'polypeptide(L)' 'VKVREATSNDPWGPSSTLMSEIADLTYNVVAFTEIMQMIWKRLNDHGRNWRHVYKALVLLEYLIKTGSEKVNF' A
#
# COMPACT_ATOMS: atom_id res chain seq x y z
N VAL A 1 -1.22 6.87 -8.31
CA VAL A 1 0.21 7.29 -8.19
C VAL A 1 0.75 7.05 -6.79
N LYS A 2 0.08 7.53 -5.73
CA LYS A 2 0.50 7.41 -4.31
C LYS A 2 0.90 6.00 -3.86
N VAL A 3 0.14 4.95 -4.20
CA VAL A 3 0.48 3.56 -3.81
C VAL A 3 1.76 3.06 -4.45
N ARG A 4 2.07 3.49 -5.68
CA ARG A 4 3.33 3.14 -6.36
C ARG A 4 4.53 3.76 -5.66
N GLU A 5 4.37 4.99 -5.19
CA GLU A 5 5.38 5.73 -4.42
C GLU A 5 5.58 5.11 -3.04
N ALA A 6 4.49 4.85 -2.30
CA ALA A 6 4.54 4.21 -0.99
C ALA A 6 5.22 2.82 -1.02
N THR A 7 5.14 2.13 -2.16
CA THR A 7 5.73 0.80 -2.38
C THR A 7 6.92 0.82 -3.35
N SER A 8 7.65 1.93 -3.47
CA SER A 8 8.84 2.05 -4.31
C SER A 8 10.01 1.19 -3.82
N ASN A 9 11.04 0.98 -4.66
CA ASN A 9 12.27 0.29 -4.26
C ASN A 9 13.29 1.21 -3.55
N ASP A 10 12.90 2.43 -3.17
CA ASP A 10 13.80 3.35 -2.48
C ASP A 10 14.18 2.80 -1.10
N PRO A 11 15.35 3.19 -0.54
CA PRO A 11 15.82 2.61 0.72
C PRO A 11 15.03 3.06 1.96
N TRP A 12 14.22 4.12 1.87
CA TRP A 12 13.40 4.63 2.98
C TRP A 12 11.96 4.11 2.96
N GLY A 13 11.32 4.01 4.12
CA GLY A 13 9.90 3.63 4.23
C GLY A 13 8.93 4.71 3.72
N PRO A 14 7.64 4.37 3.49
CA PRO A 14 6.62 5.36 3.18
C PRO A 14 6.42 6.31 4.36
N SER A 15 6.18 7.60 4.09
CA SER A 15 5.84 8.56 5.14
C SER A 15 4.45 8.29 5.71
N SER A 16 4.24 8.64 6.98
CA SER A 16 2.93 8.52 7.63
C SER A 16 1.86 9.33 6.91
N THR A 17 2.19 10.53 6.44
CA THR A 17 1.29 11.38 5.64
C THR A 17 0.84 10.66 4.37
N LEU A 18 1.77 10.06 3.62
CA LEU A 18 1.43 9.35 2.39
C LEU A 18 0.54 8.13 2.67
N MET A 19 0.81 7.38 3.73
CA MET A 19 -0.02 6.24 4.12
C MET A 19 -1.42 6.68 4.56
N SER A 20 -1.54 7.79 5.30
CA SER A 20 -2.82 8.37 5.70
C SER A 20 -3.67 8.77 4.50
N GLU A 21 -3.08 9.44 3.51
CA GLU A 21 -3.80 9.82 2.29
C GLU A 21 -4.27 8.60 1.49
N ILE A 22 -3.49 7.51 1.48
CA ILE A 22 -3.92 6.26 0.84
C ILE A 22 -5.05 5.62 1.65
N ALA A 23 -4.99 5.65 2.98
CA ALA A 23 -6.05 5.16 3.85
C ALA A 23 -7.39 5.87 3.57
N ASP A 24 -7.39 7.19 3.48
CA ASP A 24 -8.60 7.96 3.13
C ASP A 24 -9.15 7.57 1.75
N LEU A 25 -8.28 7.28 0.78
CA LEU A 25 -8.69 6.83 -0.55
C LEU A 25 -9.31 5.44 -0.56
N THR A 26 -9.09 4.59 0.45
CA THR A 26 -9.70 3.26 0.50
C THR A 26 -11.23 3.29 0.67
N TYR A 27 -11.81 4.43 1.06
CA TYR A 27 -13.27 4.62 1.12
C TYR A 27 -13.89 4.87 -0.27
N ASN A 28 -13.09 5.26 -1.26
CA ASN A 28 -13.54 5.37 -2.65
C ASN A 28 -13.45 4.00 -3.34
N VAL A 29 -14.58 3.51 -3.86
CA VAL A 29 -14.66 2.16 -4.45
C VAL A 29 -13.71 1.94 -5.63
N VAL A 30 -13.57 2.94 -6.52
CA VAL A 30 -12.69 2.83 -7.69
C VAL A 30 -11.23 2.84 -7.26
N ALA A 31 -10.85 3.79 -6.38
CA ALA A 31 -9.49 3.87 -5.86
C ALA A 31 -9.12 2.63 -5.04
N PHE A 32 -10.04 2.09 -4.25
CA PHE A 32 -9.83 0.89 -3.45
C PHE A 32 -9.33 -0.28 -4.30
N THR A 33 -10.01 -0.56 -5.42
CA THR A 33 -9.61 -1.65 -6.32
C THR A 33 -8.20 -1.44 -6.87
N GLU A 34 -7.85 -0.22 -7.29
CA GLU A 34 -6.51 0.09 -7.78
C GLU A 34 -5.43 -0.03 -6.70
N ILE A 35 -5.75 0.41 -5.46
CA ILE A 35 -4.86 0.32 -4.30
C ILE A 35 -4.54 -1.14 -4.00
N MET A 36 -5.58 -1.98 -3.85
CA MET A 36 -5.43 -3.39 -3.50
C MET A 36 -4.72 -4.18 -4.61
N GLN A 37 -5.03 -3.90 -5.88
CA GLN A 37 -4.32 -4.52 -7.02
C GLN A 37 -2.83 -4.19 -7.02
N MET A 38 -2.44 -2.95 -6.72
CA MET A 38 -1.03 -2.57 -6.64
C MET A 38 -0.32 -3.24 -5.46
N ILE A 39 -0.95 -3.27 -4.28
CA ILE A 39 -0.42 -3.98 -3.11
C ILE A 39 -0.21 -5.46 -3.44
N TRP A 40 -1.21 -6.11 -4.01
CA TRP A 40 -1.11 -7.52 -4.41
C TRP A 40 0.01 -7.77 -5.40
N LYS A 41 0.17 -6.90 -6.41
CA LYS A 41 1.29 -6.98 -7.35
C LYS A 41 2.63 -6.91 -6.63
N ARG A 42 2.78 -5.98 -5.69
CA ARG A 42 4.03 -5.75 -4.93
C ARG A 42 4.37 -6.89 -3.97
N LEU A 43 3.36 -7.54 -3.39
CA LEU A 43 3.55 -8.71 -2.53
C LEU A 43 4.08 -9.93 -3.31
N ASN A 44 3.86 -9.99 -4.62
CA ASN A 44 4.36 -11.07 -5.49
C ASN A 44 5.73 -10.76 -6.12
N ASP A 45 6.32 -9.58 -5.86
CA ASP A 45 7.68 -9.27 -6.29
C ASP A 45 8.71 -10.14 -5.55
N HIS A 46 9.89 -10.33 -6.14
CA HIS A 46 10.92 -11.23 -5.61
C HIS A 46 12.34 -10.75 -5.94
N GLY A 47 13.34 -11.38 -5.32
CA GLY A 47 14.77 -11.10 -5.55
C GLY A 47 15.17 -9.67 -5.19
N ARG A 48 15.73 -8.92 -6.16
CA ARG A 48 16.24 -7.55 -5.96
C ARG A 48 15.15 -6.52 -5.60
N ASN A 49 13.88 -6.90 -5.72
CA ASN A 49 12.72 -6.06 -5.44
C ASN A 49 12.11 -6.31 -4.05
N TRP A 50 12.84 -6.92 -3.11
CA TRP A 50 12.35 -7.23 -1.76
C TRP A 50 11.74 -6.02 -1.01
N ARG A 51 12.19 -4.79 -1.31
CA ARG A 51 11.61 -3.58 -0.69
C ARG A 51 10.18 -3.31 -1.15
N HIS A 52 9.80 -3.70 -2.36
CA HIS A 52 8.42 -3.64 -2.81
C HIS A 52 7.52 -4.47 -1.89
N VAL A 53 7.93 -5.72 -1.61
CA VAL A 53 7.21 -6.64 -0.72
C VAL A 53 7.14 -6.05 0.69
N TYR A 54 8.29 -5.65 1.25
CA TYR A 54 8.36 -5.08 2.59
C TYR A 54 7.47 -3.84 2.75
N LYS A 55 7.57 -2.86 1.84
CA LYS A 55 6.76 -1.64 1.93
C LYS A 55 5.28 -1.88 1.63
N ALA A 56 4.95 -2.88 0.81
CA ALA A 56 3.56 -3.30 0.62
C ALA A 56 2.97 -3.89 1.90
N LEU A 57 3.73 -4.69 2.66
CA LEU A 57 3.32 -5.20 3.97
C LEU A 57 3.12 -4.06 4.98
N VAL A 58 4.06 -3.11 5.05
CA VAL A 58 3.96 -1.92 5.92
C VAL A 58 2.71 -1.11 5.59
N LEU A 59 2.47 -0.83 4.30
CA LEU A 59 1.27 -0.12 3.88
C LEU A 59 0.00 -0.91 4.22
N LEU A 60 -0.03 -2.21 3.94
CA LEU A 60 -1.19 -3.06 4.22
C LEU A 60 -1.52 -3.10 5.73
N GLU A 61 -0.51 -3.22 6.59
CA GLU A 61 -0.70 -3.15 8.05
C GLU A 61 -1.32 -1.82 8.48
N TYR A 62 -0.87 -0.71 7.90
CA TYR A 62 -1.45 0.61 8.18
C TYR A 62 -2.91 0.68 7.73
N LEU A 63 -3.21 0.24 6.50
CA LEU A 63 -4.57 0.26 5.95
C LEU A 63 -5.55 -0.62 6.73
N ILE A 64 -5.11 -1.76 7.26
CA ILE A 64 -5.90 -2.62 8.16
C ILE A 64 -6.32 -1.85 9.43
N LYS A 65 -5.43 -1.00 9.97
CA LYS A 65 -5.66 -0.26 11.21
C LYS A 65 -6.45 1.02 11.02
N THR A 66 -6.30 1.70 9.88
CA THR A 66 -6.80 3.08 9.71
C THR A 66 -7.63 3.29 8.45
N GLY A 67 -7.74 2.31 7.56
CA GLY A 67 -8.47 2.41 6.31
C GLY A 67 -9.92 1.93 6.43
N SER A 68 -10.54 1.80 5.26
CA SER A 68 -11.87 1.21 5.08
C SER A 68 -11.92 -0.22 5.62
N GLU A 69 -13.04 -0.60 6.24
CA GLU A 69 -13.27 -1.96 6.73
C GLU A 69 -13.13 -3.03 5.64
N LYS A 70 -13.29 -2.65 4.37
CA LYS A 70 -13.07 -3.52 3.21
C LYS A 70 -11.64 -4.04 3.08
N VAL A 71 -10.67 -3.44 3.77
CA VAL A 71 -9.28 -3.94 3.81
C VAL A 71 -9.16 -5.17 4.72
N ASN A 72 -10.04 -5.32 5.72
CA ASN A 72 -9.98 -6.38 6.73
C ASN A 72 -10.61 -7.71 6.29
N PHE A 73 -11.27 -7.76 5.13
CA PHE A 73 -12.08 -8.90 4.68
C PHE A 73 -11.91 -9.19 3.18
#